data_AF-A0A2V9JRL4-F1
#
_entry.id   AF-A0A2V9JRL4-F1
#
_cell.length_a   1.000
_cell.length_b   1.000
_cell.length_c   1.000
_cell.angle_alpha   90.00
_cell.angle_beta   90.00
_cell.angle_gamma   90.00
#
_symmetry.space_group_name_H-M   'P 1'
#
loop_
_entity.id
_entity.type
_entity.pdbx_description
1 polymer ?
#
loop_
_entity_poly.entity_id
_entity_poly.type
_entity_poly.pdbx_seq_one_letter_code
_entity_poly.pdbx_strand_id
1 'polypeptide(L)'
;MRAQVFLDACAGKGEDQIYSASVHIVEGLYLCDYVPCTPEHKMEFALAVSRDGLNFTRVKNGQRTLPVGPPGSWDSGYVFHAWPERDGDILRTYYTATTCHHGTDDLAYPAIQLGLATIRANGWTFWTPRPDHDRGTVTTIPIRSSAGARKGLTVNLEGAAGKAGAFAVEVLDAATRKPIQGFAAAECLAPKSDGLAAPVAWKAGPTLPAGGDIRLRFHLRARGVRLYSFGFRNV
;
A
#
# COMPACT_ATOMS: atom_id res chain seq x y z
N MET A 1 -27.71 5.86 4.60
CA MET A 1 -26.89 6.05 5.82
C MET A 1 -26.11 7.33 5.61
N ARG A 2 -26.40 8.41 6.37
CA ARG A 2 -25.61 9.66 6.31
C ARG A 2 -24.45 9.50 7.28
N ALA A 3 -23.26 9.18 6.78
CA ALA A 3 -22.06 9.17 7.60
C ALA A 3 -21.47 10.59 7.62
N GLN A 4 -21.32 11.16 8.81
CA GLN A 4 -20.47 12.33 9.03
C GLN A 4 -19.05 11.82 9.27
N VAL A 5 -18.10 12.27 8.46
CA VAL A 5 -16.68 12.05 8.70
C VAL A 5 -16.25 13.07 9.74
N PHE A 6 -15.99 12.61 10.96
CA PHE A 6 -15.30 13.41 11.97
C PHE A 6 -13.80 13.18 11.78
N LEU A 7 -13.12 14.15 11.16
CA LEU A 7 -11.68 14.29 11.35
C LEU A 7 -11.51 15.01 12.70
N ASP A 8 -11.28 14.24 13.76
CA ASP A 8 -10.90 14.85 15.04
C ASP A 8 -9.51 15.46 14.87
N ALA A 9 -9.46 16.79 14.81
CA ALA A 9 -8.22 17.54 14.72
C ALA A 9 -7.43 17.46 16.03
N CYS A 10 -8.05 16.99 17.13
CA CYS A 10 -7.39 16.72 18.39
C CYS A 10 -7.08 15.23 18.46
N ALA A 11 -5.79 14.90 18.39
CA ALA A 11 -5.34 13.54 18.66
C ALA A 11 -5.84 13.08 20.03
N GLY A 12 -6.15 11.79 20.18
CA GLY A 12 -6.38 11.20 21.49
C GLY A 12 -5.17 11.45 22.41
N LYS A 13 -5.34 11.33 23.74
CA LYS A 13 -4.25 11.53 24.70
C LYS A 13 -3.04 10.63 24.34
N GLY A 14 -1.95 11.26 23.89
CA GLY A 14 -0.72 10.57 23.44
C GLY A 14 -0.62 10.30 21.94
N GLU A 15 -1.50 10.85 21.11
CA GLU A 15 -1.41 10.80 19.65
C GLU A 15 -0.92 12.15 19.06
N ASP A 16 -0.42 12.10 17.82
CA ASP A 16 -0.02 13.29 17.04
C ASP A 16 -1.27 14.05 16.55
N GLN A 17 -1.29 15.38 16.67
CA GLN A 17 -2.35 16.21 16.08
C GLN A 17 -2.38 16.02 14.56
N ILE A 18 -3.54 15.75 13.95
CA ILE A 18 -3.63 15.68 12.49
C ILE A 18 -3.90 17.09 11.96
N TYR A 19 -2.90 17.68 11.32
CA TYR A 19 -2.98 19.04 10.79
C TYR A 19 -3.75 19.10 9.47
N SER A 20 -3.55 18.11 8.60
CA SER A 20 -4.24 18.03 7.31
C SER A 20 -4.37 16.59 6.82
N ALA A 21 -5.26 16.36 5.86
CA ALA A 21 -5.40 15.09 5.16
C ALA A 21 -5.87 15.32 3.73
N SER A 22 -5.33 14.53 2.80
CA SER A 22 -5.73 14.46 1.40
C SER A 22 -6.13 13.03 1.06
N VAL A 23 -7.22 12.85 0.32
CA VAL A 23 -7.72 11.52 -0.05
C VAL A 23 -7.73 11.35 -1.56
N HIS A 24 -7.17 10.23 -2.02
CA HIS A 24 -7.07 9.86 -3.42
C HIS A 24 -7.64 8.47 -3.64
N ILE A 25 -8.30 8.26 -4.78
CA ILE A 25 -8.74 6.92 -5.18
C ILE A 25 -7.67 6.28 -6.04
N VAL A 26 -7.06 5.20 -5.55
CA VAL A 26 -6.00 4.46 -6.22
C VAL A 26 -6.41 3.00 -6.31
N GLU A 27 -6.56 2.48 -7.53
CA GLU A 27 -6.88 1.06 -7.79
C GLU A 27 -8.11 0.55 -7.02
N GLY A 28 -9.14 1.42 -6.87
CA GLY A 28 -10.38 1.11 -6.14
C GLY A 28 -10.27 1.15 -4.61
N LEU A 29 -9.20 1.70 -4.06
CA LEU A 29 -9.03 2.01 -2.63
C LEU A 29 -8.95 3.51 -2.41
N TYR A 30 -9.40 3.96 -1.25
CA TYR A 30 -9.14 5.33 -0.78
C TYR A 30 -7.82 5.34 -0.03
N LEU A 31 -6.82 6.00 -0.57
CA LEU A 31 -5.57 6.31 0.12
C LEU A 31 -5.70 7.70 0.73
N CYS A 32 -5.33 7.83 2.00
CA CYS A 32 -5.32 9.09 2.73
C CYS A 32 -3.89 9.39 3.14
N ASP A 33 -3.33 10.43 2.53
CA ASP A 33 -2.07 11.02 2.95
C ASP A 33 -2.42 12.07 4.02
N TYR A 34 -2.10 11.75 5.28
CA TYR A 34 -2.38 12.61 6.42
C TYR A 34 -1.09 13.16 7.01
N VAL A 35 -1.16 14.36 7.57
CA VAL A 35 -0.02 15.11 8.08
C VAL A 35 -0.15 15.24 9.60
N PRO A 36 0.44 14.33 10.39
CA PRO A 36 0.61 14.55 11.81
C PRO A 36 1.57 15.72 12.09
N CYS A 37 1.25 16.53 13.10
CA CYS A 37 2.18 17.43 13.77
C CYS A 37 2.76 16.69 14.97
N THR A 38 4.08 16.45 14.96
CA THR A 38 4.76 15.75 16.06
C THR A 38 4.96 16.67 17.27
N PRO A 39 5.29 16.13 18.46
CA PRO A 39 5.65 16.95 19.62
C PRO A 39 6.83 17.91 19.37
N GLU A 40 7.71 17.57 18.43
CA GLU A 40 8.82 18.41 17.96
C GLU A 40 8.40 19.41 16.88
N HIS A 41 7.09 19.61 16.68
CA HIS A 41 6.51 20.58 15.74
C HIS A 41 6.88 20.31 14.27
N LYS A 42 7.19 19.06 13.94
CA LYS A 42 7.44 18.61 12.57
C LYS A 42 6.14 18.21 11.89
N MET A 43 6.06 18.45 10.59
CA MET A 43 4.95 18.01 9.75
C MET A 43 5.48 17.14 8.62
N GLU A 44 4.96 15.91 8.55
CA GLU A 44 5.44 14.84 7.67
C GLU A 44 4.25 14.09 7.08
N PHE A 45 4.40 13.44 5.92
CA PHE A 45 3.30 12.63 5.38
C PHE A 45 3.31 11.22 5.98
N ALA A 46 2.13 10.76 6.38
CA ALA A 46 1.84 9.41 6.81
C ALA A 46 0.64 8.86 6.03
N LEU A 47 0.48 7.54 6.05
CA LEU A 47 -0.49 6.84 5.19
C LEU A 47 -1.61 6.21 5.99
N ALA A 48 -2.85 6.41 5.56
CA ALA A 48 -4.00 5.64 5.96
C ALA A 48 -4.76 5.14 4.73
N VAL A 49 -5.52 4.05 4.88
CA VAL A 49 -6.30 3.45 3.78
C VAL A 49 -7.72 3.15 4.20
N SER A 50 -8.64 3.23 3.24
CA SER A 50 -10.05 2.88 3.41
C SER A 50 -10.59 2.16 2.17
N ARG A 51 -11.64 1.36 2.38
CA ARG A 51 -12.43 0.73 1.32
C ARG A 51 -13.77 1.42 1.07
N ASP A 52 -14.27 2.16 2.05
CA ASP A 52 -15.58 2.81 2.00
C ASP A 52 -15.49 4.34 1.95
N GLY A 53 -14.28 4.89 2.07
CA GLY A 53 -14.03 6.33 2.09
C GLY A 53 -14.46 7.01 3.39
N LEU A 54 -14.87 6.23 4.39
CA LEU A 54 -15.40 6.72 5.67
C LEU A 54 -14.52 6.26 6.83
N ASN A 55 -14.18 4.97 6.86
CA ASN A 55 -13.40 4.35 7.91
C ASN A 55 -11.96 4.14 7.42
N PHE A 56 -11.04 4.94 7.94
CA PHE A 56 -9.62 4.88 7.58
C PHE A 56 -8.81 4.13 8.65
N THR A 57 -7.88 3.29 8.19
CA THR A 57 -6.91 2.60 9.03
C THR A 57 -5.51 3.14 8.74
N ARG A 58 -4.82 3.65 9.76
CA ARG A 58 -3.42 4.10 9.65
C ARG A 58 -2.51 2.91 9.32
N VAL A 59 -1.69 3.04 8.29
CA VAL A 59 -0.71 2.03 7.85
C VAL A 59 0.62 2.33 8.53
N LYS A 60 1.12 1.38 9.33
CA LYS A 60 2.36 1.52 10.12
C LYS A 60 2.40 2.86 10.88
N ASN A 61 1.42 3.10 11.74
CA ASN A 61 1.33 4.33 12.53
C ASN A 61 2.68 4.66 13.22
N GLY A 62 3.15 5.89 13.09
CA GLY A 62 4.48 6.33 13.53
C GLY A 62 5.57 6.27 12.44
N GLN A 63 5.35 5.61 11.30
CA GLN A 63 6.22 5.72 10.12
C GLN A 63 5.69 6.78 9.15
N ARG A 64 6.60 7.35 8.35
CA ARG A 64 6.31 8.42 7.40
C ARG A 64 6.58 7.95 5.98
N THR A 65 5.69 8.28 5.06
CA THR A 65 5.85 8.03 3.63
C THR A 65 6.71 9.08 2.97
N LEU A 66 6.70 10.31 3.50
CA LEU A 66 7.61 11.39 3.16
C LEU A 66 8.02 12.10 4.46
N PRO A 67 9.12 11.68 5.11
CA PRO A 67 9.65 12.35 6.30
C PRO A 67 10.31 13.67 5.94
N VAL A 68 10.53 14.53 6.94
CA VAL A 68 11.42 15.69 6.78
C VAL A 68 12.87 15.24 6.58
N GLY A 69 13.69 16.11 6.01
CA GLY A 69 15.12 15.87 5.88
C GLY A 69 15.88 15.95 7.21
N PRO A 70 17.16 15.56 7.23
CA PRO A 70 17.99 15.63 8.42
C PRO A 70 18.20 17.09 8.87
N PRO A 71 18.57 17.33 10.15
CA PRO A 71 18.84 18.68 10.65
C PRO A 71 19.78 19.49 9.73
N GLY A 72 19.36 20.71 9.37
CA GLY A 72 20.11 21.60 8.49
C GLY A 72 19.83 21.42 6.99
N SER A 73 19.04 20.42 6.59
CA SER A 73 18.52 20.35 5.22
C SER A 73 17.43 21.39 4.99
N TRP A 74 17.25 21.80 3.74
CA TRP A 74 16.24 22.79 3.34
C TRP A 74 14.80 22.35 3.64
N ASP A 75 14.57 21.05 3.83
CA ASP A 75 13.29 20.39 4.11
C ASP A 75 13.22 19.78 5.53
N SER A 76 14.01 20.29 6.48
CA SER A 76 14.15 19.70 7.82
C SER A 76 13.01 20.02 8.81
N GLY A 77 12.18 21.00 8.51
CA GLY A 77 11.17 21.55 9.42
C GLY A 77 9.77 21.05 9.13
N TYR A 78 9.22 21.41 7.96
CA TYR A 78 7.97 20.86 7.46
C TYR A 78 8.04 20.51 5.97
N VAL A 79 7.43 19.37 5.63
CA VAL A 79 7.07 19.01 4.26
C VAL A 79 5.55 19.13 4.10
N PHE A 80 5.10 19.79 3.04
CA PHE A 80 3.70 20.11 2.80
C PHE A 80 3.35 19.99 1.32
N HIS A 81 2.06 19.89 1.01
CA HIS A 81 1.52 19.81 -0.36
C HIS A 81 2.22 18.75 -1.24
N ALA A 82 1.90 17.49 -1.01
CA ALA A 82 2.35 16.37 -1.83
C ALA A 82 1.16 15.82 -2.62
N TRP A 83 1.25 15.79 -3.95
CA TRP A 83 0.31 15.02 -4.77
C TRP A 83 1.07 13.99 -5.61
N PRO A 84 0.93 12.69 -5.32
CA PRO A 84 1.58 11.67 -6.11
C PRO A 84 0.92 11.56 -7.49
N GLU A 85 1.67 11.93 -8.53
CA GLU A 85 1.27 11.77 -9.92
C GLU A 85 1.90 10.50 -10.51
N ARG A 86 1.09 9.70 -11.19
CA ARG A 86 1.58 8.47 -11.83
C ARG A 86 2.20 8.79 -13.19
N ASP A 87 3.49 8.53 -13.32
CA ASP A 87 4.21 8.47 -14.59
C ASP A 87 4.70 7.03 -14.83
N GLY A 88 3.92 6.27 -15.60
CA GLY A 88 4.16 4.85 -15.84
C GLY A 88 4.25 4.03 -14.56
N ASP A 89 5.45 3.52 -14.31
CA ASP A 89 5.79 2.65 -13.18
C ASP A 89 6.30 3.41 -11.94
N ILE A 90 6.35 4.75 -12.02
CA ILE A 90 6.81 5.64 -10.95
C ILE A 90 5.66 6.56 -10.54
N LEU A 91 5.54 6.83 -9.24
CA LEU A 91 4.78 7.94 -8.69
C LEU A 91 5.77 9.06 -8.39
N ARG A 92 5.52 10.23 -8.96
CA ARG A 92 6.26 11.47 -8.70
C ARG A 92 5.45 12.33 -7.74
N THR A 93 6.05 12.71 -6.65
CA THR A 93 5.44 13.57 -5.64
C THR A 93 6.25 14.84 -5.55
N TYR A 94 5.76 15.90 -6.17
CA TYR A 94 6.28 17.23 -5.91
C TYR A 94 5.79 17.68 -4.55
N TYR A 95 6.68 18.20 -3.72
CA TYR A 95 6.37 18.66 -2.37
C TYR A 95 7.00 20.02 -2.12
N THR A 96 6.35 20.82 -1.27
CA THR A 96 6.95 22.04 -0.72
C THR A 96 7.59 21.74 0.63
N ALA A 97 8.73 22.38 0.94
CA ALA A 97 9.32 22.25 2.26
C ALA A 97 10.10 23.49 2.70
N THR A 98 10.48 23.48 3.97
CA THR A 98 11.27 24.54 4.61
C THR A 98 11.83 24.06 5.96
N THR A 99 12.76 24.84 6.49
CA THR A 99 13.48 24.63 7.75
C THR A 99 12.69 25.02 9.00
N CYS A 100 11.62 25.82 8.89
CA CYS A 100 10.86 26.27 10.06
C CYS A 100 10.10 25.12 10.75
N HIS A 101 9.78 25.28 12.03
CA HIS A 101 8.92 24.37 12.79
C HIS A 101 7.51 24.96 12.98
N HIS A 102 6.50 24.10 12.99
CA HIS A 102 5.10 24.52 13.03
C HIS A 102 4.72 25.19 14.36
N GLY A 103 4.43 26.50 14.32
CA GLY A 103 3.89 27.25 15.45
C GLY A 103 4.90 27.71 16.51
N THR A 104 6.20 27.47 16.29
CA THR A 104 7.27 27.88 17.22
C THR A 104 8.24 28.89 16.64
N ASP A 105 8.45 28.87 15.32
CA ASP A 105 9.41 29.74 14.66
C ASP A 105 8.68 30.95 14.06
N ASP A 106 9.25 32.14 14.23
CA ASP A 106 8.74 33.34 13.56
C ASP A 106 8.75 33.11 12.04
N LEU A 107 7.70 33.54 11.34
CA LEU A 107 7.60 33.51 9.87
C LEU A 107 8.54 34.53 9.20
N ALA A 108 9.73 34.75 9.78
CA ALA A 108 10.81 35.48 9.15
C ALA A 108 11.37 34.61 8.02
N TYR A 109 10.72 34.68 6.86
CA TYR A 109 11.14 34.12 5.57
C TYR A 109 12.19 33.00 5.66
N PRO A 110 11.78 31.73 5.60
CA PRO A 110 12.49 30.78 4.78
C PRO A 110 11.78 30.70 3.44
N ALA A 111 12.58 30.66 2.37
CA ALA A 111 12.06 30.32 1.06
C ALA A 111 11.39 28.93 1.16
N ILE A 112 10.07 28.88 1.04
CA ILE A 112 9.39 27.62 0.71
C ILE A 112 10.00 27.15 -0.60
N GLN A 113 10.62 25.97 -0.57
CA GLN A 113 11.30 25.38 -1.71
C GLN A 113 10.51 24.17 -2.22
N LEU A 114 10.74 23.80 -3.46
CA LEU A 114 10.11 22.67 -4.13
C LEU A 114 11.09 21.50 -4.22
N GLY A 115 10.63 20.32 -3.80
CA GLY A 115 11.31 19.05 -3.96
C GLY A 115 10.52 18.07 -4.82
N LEU A 116 11.19 16.98 -5.18
CA LEU A 116 10.61 15.84 -5.87
C LEU A 116 10.99 14.56 -5.12
N ALA A 117 10.00 13.83 -4.65
CA ALA A 117 10.15 12.46 -4.19
C ALA A 117 9.60 11.50 -5.25
N THR A 118 10.23 10.34 -5.40
CA THR A 118 9.76 9.30 -6.33
C THR A 118 9.65 7.96 -5.64
N ILE A 119 8.58 7.23 -5.95
CA ILE A 119 8.41 5.85 -5.50
C ILE A 119 7.88 4.99 -6.64
N ARG A 120 8.20 3.69 -6.68
CA ARG A 120 7.57 2.76 -7.62
C ARG A 120 6.04 2.73 -7.41
N ALA A 121 5.26 2.59 -8.47
CA ALA A 121 3.81 2.39 -8.39
C ALA A 121 3.46 1.23 -7.43
N ASN A 122 2.48 1.45 -6.53
CA ASN A 122 2.12 0.53 -5.45
C ASN A 122 3.27 0.22 -4.46
N GLY A 123 4.29 1.06 -4.37
CA GLY A 123 5.46 0.87 -3.51
C GLY A 123 5.28 1.29 -2.05
N TRP A 124 4.13 1.87 -1.69
CA TRP A 124 3.87 2.51 -0.39
C TRP A 124 4.11 1.62 0.84
N THR A 125 3.77 0.33 0.73
CA THR A 125 3.97 -0.66 1.78
C THR A 125 3.95 -2.07 1.19
N PHE A 126 4.27 -3.08 1.99
CA PHE A 126 4.29 -4.47 1.58
C PHE A 126 3.97 -5.42 2.74
N TRP A 127 3.51 -6.61 2.37
CA TRP A 127 3.42 -7.77 3.25
C TRP A 127 4.70 -8.60 3.15
N THR A 128 5.22 -9.01 4.30
CA THR A 128 6.37 -9.90 4.45
C THR A 128 6.12 -10.80 5.67
N PRO A 129 6.69 -12.01 5.74
CA PRO A 129 6.78 -12.75 7.01
C PRO A 129 7.35 -11.87 8.12
N ARG A 130 6.88 -12.09 9.36
CA ARG A 130 7.43 -11.39 10.54
C ARG A 130 8.91 -11.75 10.73
N PRO A 131 9.73 -10.90 11.37
CA PRO A 131 11.17 -11.16 11.52
C PRO A 131 11.53 -12.51 12.18
N ASP A 132 10.67 -12.96 13.09
CA ASP A 132 10.75 -14.22 13.84
C ASP A 132 10.11 -15.42 13.13
N HIS A 133 9.55 -15.23 11.93
CA HIS A 133 8.89 -16.27 11.14
C HIS A 133 9.55 -16.41 9.75
N ASP A 134 9.67 -17.65 9.26
CA ASP A 134 10.16 -17.95 7.90
C ASP A 134 9.06 -17.88 6.82
N ARG A 135 7.80 -17.83 7.27
CA ARG A 135 6.61 -17.87 6.41
C ARG A 135 5.47 -17.01 6.95
N GLY A 136 4.57 -16.62 6.05
CA GLY A 136 3.34 -15.93 6.38
C GLY A 136 2.28 -16.10 5.29
N THR A 137 1.02 -15.91 5.66
CA THR A 137 -0.10 -15.92 4.71
C THR A 137 -0.98 -14.69 4.86
N VAL A 138 -1.46 -14.18 3.73
CA VAL A 138 -2.45 -13.10 3.69
C VAL A 138 -3.63 -13.59 2.86
N THR A 139 -4.84 -13.50 3.41
CA THR A 139 -6.07 -13.90 2.68
C THR A 139 -6.94 -12.68 2.46
N THR A 140 -7.45 -12.50 1.25
CA THR A 140 -8.36 -11.41 0.93
C THR A 140 -9.73 -11.61 1.59
N ILE A 141 -10.49 -10.51 1.71
CA ILE A 141 -11.96 -10.58 1.78
C ILE A 141 -12.51 -11.24 0.50
N PRO A 142 -13.81 -11.65 0.47
CA PRO A 142 -14.41 -12.14 -0.76
C PRO A 142 -14.24 -11.13 -1.89
N ILE A 143 -13.80 -11.62 -3.04
CA ILE A 143 -13.70 -10.87 -4.28
C ILE A 143 -14.79 -11.40 -5.19
N ARG A 144 -15.64 -10.48 -5.66
CA ARG A 144 -16.71 -10.84 -6.59
C ARG A 144 -16.11 -11.27 -7.91
N SER A 145 -16.45 -12.48 -8.36
CA SER A 145 -16.10 -12.89 -9.72
C SER A 145 -16.99 -12.13 -10.70
N SER A 146 -16.38 -11.42 -11.65
CA SER A 146 -17.11 -10.86 -12.77
C SER A 146 -17.57 -12.00 -13.68
N ALA A 147 -18.87 -12.29 -13.70
CA ALA A 147 -19.44 -13.27 -14.61
C ALA A 147 -19.05 -12.94 -16.07
N GLY A 148 -18.59 -13.95 -16.82
CA GLY A 148 -18.29 -13.82 -18.25
C GLY A 148 -16.94 -13.20 -18.63
N ALA A 149 -16.18 -12.62 -17.69
CA ALA A 149 -14.86 -12.07 -18.02
C ALA A 149 -13.72 -13.04 -17.66
N ARG A 150 -12.89 -13.40 -18.65
CA ARG A 150 -11.67 -14.17 -18.42
C ARG A 150 -10.60 -13.28 -17.81
N LYS A 151 -10.40 -13.43 -16.51
CA LYS A 151 -9.43 -12.66 -15.73
C LYS A 151 -8.25 -13.53 -15.32
N GLY A 152 -7.06 -12.95 -15.33
CA GLY A 152 -5.83 -13.51 -14.77
C GLY A 152 -5.35 -12.65 -13.62
N LEU A 153 -4.49 -13.22 -12.79
CA LEU A 153 -3.93 -12.54 -11.63
C LEU A 153 -2.54 -11.97 -11.97
N THR A 154 -2.28 -10.76 -11.51
CA THR A 154 -0.94 -10.16 -11.48
C THR A 154 -0.58 -9.77 -10.05
N VAL A 155 0.72 -9.77 -9.74
CA VAL A 155 1.23 -9.36 -8.43
C VAL A 155 2.41 -8.41 -8.58
N ASN A 156 2.55 -7.51 -7.61
CA ASN A 156 3.74 -6.70 -7.43
C ASN A 156 4.58 -7.33 -6.31
N LEU A 157 5.75 -7.85 -6.67
CA LEU A 157 6.52 -8.78 -5.85
C LEU A 157 8.00 -8.41 -5.87
N GLU A 158 8.69 -8.62 -4.75
CA GLU A 158 10.14 -8.54 -4.66
C GLU A 158 10.68 -9.71 -3.83
N GLY A 159 11.87 -10.20 -4.17
CA GLY A 159 12.64 -11.15 -3.39
C GLY A 159 12.18 -12.60 -3.51
N ALA A 160 11.32 -12.93 -4.48
CA ALA A 160 10.79 -14.27 -4.70
C ALA A 160 11.32 -14.94 -5.97
N ALA A 161 11.69 -14.16 -6.99
CA ALA A 161 12.30 -14.69 -8.21
C ALA A 161 13.53 -15.56 -7.91
N GLY A 162 13.63 -16.71 -8.57
CA GLY A 162 14.71 -17.68 -8.37
C GLY A 162 14.66 -18.49 -7.07
N LYS A 163 13.70 -18.23 -6.16
CA LYS A 163 13.55 -18.99 -4.91
C LYS A 163 12.34 -19.91 -4.99
N ALA A 164 12.59 -21.19 -5.27
CA ALA A 164 11.54 -22.19 -5.38
C ALA A 164 10.66 -22.22 -4.11
N GLY A 165 9.34 -22.07 -4.31
CA GLY A 165 8.36 -22.10 -3.22
C GLY A 165 8.28 -20.84 -2.34
N ALA A 166 9.08 -19.80 -2.62
CA ALA A 166 9.09 -18.56 -1.83
C ALA A 166 7.80 -17.73 -1.95
N PHE A 167 7.07 -17.92 -3.05
CA PHE A 167 5.76 -17.33 -3.28
C PHE A 167 4.81 -18.38 -3.87
N ALA A 168 3.58 -18.42 -3.36
CA ALA A 168 2.47 -19.10 -4.00
C ALA A 168 1.17 -18.36 -3.70
N VAL A 169 0.16 -18.55 -4.52
CA VAL A 169 -1.20 -18.10 -4.24
C VAL A 169 -2.18 -19.20 -4.57
N GLU A 170 -3.13 -19.41 -3.68
CA GLU A 170 -4.25 -20.30 -3.90
C GLU A 170 -5.56 -19.52 -4.04
N VAL A 171 -6.46 -20.05 -4.86
CA VAL A 171 -7.83 -19.53 -4.99
C VAL A 171 -8.74 -20.40 -4.13
N LEU A 172 -9.44 -19.74 -3.21
CA LEU A 172 -10.39 -20.37 -2.32
C LEU A 172 -11.81 -20.01 -2.73
N ASP A 173 -12.73 -20.95 -2.56
CA ASP A 173 -14.15 -20.65 -2.57
C ASP A 173 -14.48 -19.70 -1.40
N ALA A 174 -15.19 -18.60 -1.66
CA ALA A 174 -15.36 -17.54 -0.65
C ALA A 174 -16.17 -17.97 0.57
N ALA A 175 -17.11 -18.92 0.39
CA ALA A 175 -18.01 -19.40 1.44
C ALA A 175 -17.36 -20.50 2.29
N THR A 176 -16.86 -21.55 1.65
CA THR A 176 -16.26 -22.72 2.30
C THR A 176 -14.82 -22.51 2.74
N ARG A 177 -14.13 -21.51 2.17
CA ARG A 177 -12.69 -21.22 2.36
C ARG A 177 -11.77 -22.38 1.99
N LYS A 178 -12.28 -23.36 1.23
CA LYS A 178 -11.50 -24.49 0.72
C LYS A 178 -10.85 -24.12 -0.62
N PRO A 179 -9.64 -24.64 -0.92
CA PRO A 179 -9.03 -24.43 -2.23
C PRO A 179 -9.92 -24.98 -3.34
N ILE A 180 -10.05 -24.21 -4.42
CA ILE A 180 -10.71 -24.66 -5.64
C ILE A 180 -9.76 -25.60 -6.38
N GLN A 181 -10.27 -26.72 -6.89
CA GLN A 181 -9.48 -27.71 -7.62
C GLN A 181 -8.75 -27.07 -8.81
N GLY A 182 -7.45 -27.35 -8.95
CA GLY A 182 -6.61 -26.74 -10.00
C GLY A 182 -5.97 -25.40 -9.59
N PHE A 183 -6.38 -24.84 -8.45
CA PHE A 183 -5.94 -23.54 -7.94
C PHE A 183 -5.35 -23.62 -6.51
N ALA A 184 -4.95 -24.81 -6.06
CA ALA A 184 -4.28 -24.96 -4.77
C ALA A 184 -2.86 -24.36 -4.79
N ALA A 185 -2.30 -24.07 -3.61
CA ALA A 185 -0.98 -23.44 -3.52
C ALA A 185 0.15 -24.31 -4.14
N ALA A 186 0.02 -25.63 -4.09
CA ALA A 186 0.94 -26.58 -4.73
C ALA A 186 0.81 -26.64 -6.27
N GLU A 187 -0.28 -26.07 -6.80
CA GLU A 187 -0.55 -25.98 -8.23
C GLU A 187 -0.19 -24.59 -8.79
N CYS A 188 0.15 -23.63 -7.93
CA CYS A 188 0.60 -22.30 -8.32
C CYS A 188 1.96 -22.36 -9.02
N LEU A 189 2.04 -21.74 -10.18
CA LEU A 189 3.27 -21.48 -10.91
C LEU A 189 3.72 -20.06 -10.54
N ALA A 190 4.70 -19.96 -9.65
CA ALA A 190 5.21 -18.68 -9.17
C ALA A 190 5.72 -17.80 -10.33
N PRO A 191 5.62 -16.46 -10.22
CA PRO A 191 6.16 -15.56 -11.22
C PRO A 191 7.65 -15.83 -11.47
N LYS A 192 8.06 -15.76 -12.75
CA LYS A 192 9.46 -15.98 -13.15
C LYS A 192 10.38 -14.82 -12.78
N SER A 193 9.81 -13.64 -12.57
CA SER A 193 10.52 -12.41 -12.21
C SER A 193 9.78 -11.67 -11.11
N ASP A 194 10.54 -10.94 -10.33
CA ASP A 194 10.03 -9.89 -9.45
C ASP A 194 9.63 -8.66 -10.30
N GLY A 195 8.95 -7.70 -9.68
CA GLY A 195 8.61 -6.42 -10.31
C GLY A 195 7.12 -6.12 -10.30
N LEU A 196 6.72 -5.30 -11.27
CA LEU A 196 5.34 -4.83 -11.45
C LEU A 196 4.54 -5.78 -12.33
N ALA A 197 3.27 -5.97 -11.96
CA ALA A 197 2.26 -6.73 -12.70
C ALA A 197 2.72 -8.13 -13.15
N ALA A 198 3.54 -8.80 -12.35
CA ALA A 198 4.08 -10.11 -12.66
C ALA A 198 2.92 -11.14 -12.74
N PRO A 199 2.75 -11.83 -13.87
CA PRO A 199 1.62 -12.72 -14.07
C PRO A 199 1.74 -13.97 -13.19
N VAL A 200 0.62 -14.37 -12.59
CA VAL A 200 0.49 -15.64 -11.89
C VAL A 200 -0.30 -16.61 -12.74
N ALA A 201 0.08 -17.88 -12.70
CA ALA A 201 -0.66 -18.98 -13.30
C ALA A 201 -0.73 -20.17 -12.34
N TRP A 202 -1.60 -21.12 -12.65
CA TRP A 202 -1.66 -22.43 -12.01
C TRP A 202 -1.46 -23.52 -13.06
N LYS A 203 -1.30 -24.77 -12.63
CA LYS A 203 -1.26 -25.94 -13.54
C LYS A 203 -2.50 -26.03 -14.44
N ALA A 204 -3.65 -25.58 -13.94
CA ALA A 204 -4.90 -25.50 -14.70
C ALA A 204 -4.94 -24.36 -15.74
N GLY A 205 -3.99 -23.42 -15.68
CA GLY A 205 -3.88 -22.28 -16.59
C GLY A 205 -3.77 -20.92 -15.89
N PRO A 206 -3.69 -19.82 -16.66
CA PRO A 206 -3.55 -18.47 -16.13
C PRO A 206 -4.88 -17.76 -15.81
N THR A 207 -6.02 -18.37 -16.14
CA THR A 207 -7.35 -17.79 -15.95
C THR A 207 -7.90 -18.21 -14.59
N LEU A 208 -8.38 -17.24 -13.80
CA LEU A 208 -9.09 -17.47 -12.54
C LEU A 208 -10.36 -18.30 -12.76
N PRO A 209 -10.81 -19.08 -11.76
CA PRO A 209 -12.03 -19.87 -11.89
C PRO A 209 -13.23 -18.94 -12.11
N ALA A 210 -14.10 -19.35 -13.03
CA ALA A 210 -15.35 -18.65 -13.32
C ALA A 210 -16.47 -19.16 -12.41
N GLY A 211 -17.33 -18.25 -11.97
CA GLY A 211 -18.50 -18.57 -11.17
C GLY A 211 -18.21 -18.59 -9.67
N GLY A 212 -19.03 -17.87 -8.91
CA GLY A 212 -18.89 -17.74 -7.46
C GLY A 212 -17.86 -16.70 -7.02
N ASP A 213 -18.04 -16.18 -5.81
CA ASP A 213 -17.07 -15.29 -5.20
C ASP A 213 -15.85 -16.09 -4.73
N ILE A 214 -14.66 -15.49 -4.86
CA ILE A 214 -13.39 -16.14 -4.53
C ILE A 214 -12.66 -15.40 -3.41
N ARG A 215 -11.68 -16.05 -2.80
CA ARG A 215 -10.63 -15.39 -2.00
C ARG A 215 -9.28 -15.80 -2.53
N LEU A 216 -8.31 -14.90 -2.46
CA LEU A 216 -6.92 -15.20 -2.75
C LEU A 216 -6.18 -15.36 -1.43
N ARG A 217 -5.50 -16.50 -1.23
CA ARG A 217 -4.55 -16.65 -0.13
C ARG A 217 -3.14 -16.68 -0.69
N PHE A 218 -2.38 -15.64 -0.37
CA PHE A 218 -0.97 -15.52 -0.69
C PHE A 218 -0.14 -16.20 0.38
N HIS A 219 0.87 -16.96 -0.04
CA HIS A 219 1.84 -17.65 0.79
C HIS A 219 3.22 -17.04 0.51
N LEU A 220 3.83 -16.44 1.53
CA LEU A 220 5.17 -15.85 1.46
C LEU A 220 6.10 -16.73 2.30
N ARG A 221 7.14 -17.31 1.73
CA ARG A 221 7.99 -18.34 2.35
C ARG A 221 9.47 -18.12 2.06
N ALA A 222 9.99 -16.97 2.48
CA ALA A 222 11.42 -16.71 2.60
C ALA A 222 11.62 -15.32 3.19
N ARG A 223 12.77 -15.11 3.82
CA ARG A 223 13.21 -13.76 4.20
C ARG A 223 13.41 -12.90 2.94
N GLY A 224 12.96 -11.66 3.04
CA GLY A 224 13.06 -10.67 1.96
C GLY A 224 11.98 -10.79 0.88
N VAL A 225 11.05 -11.75 0.97
CA VAL A 225 9.88 -11.78 0.07
C VAL A 225 8.91 -10.68 0.48
N ARG A 226 8.56 -9.81 -0.46
CA ARG A 226 7.63 -8.70 -0.27
C ARG A 226 6.52 -8.76 -1.31
N LEU A 227 5.27 -8.81 -0.85
CA LEU A 227 4.09 -8.66 -1.68
C LEU A 227 3.53 -7.24 -1.48
N TYR A 228 3.59 -6.43 -2.52
CA TYR A 228 3.16 -5.03 -2.48
C TYR A 228 1.67 -4.88 -2.80
N SER A 229 1.23 -5.50 -3.89
CA SER A 229 -0.17 -5.50 -4.30
C SER A 229 -0.47 -6.63 -5.28
N PHE A 230 -1.74 -6.80 -5.61
CA PHE A 230 -2.20 -7.70 -6.68
C PHE A 230 -3.25 -6.99 -7.52
N GLY A 231 -3.42 -7.46 -8.76
CA GLY A 231 -4.38 -6.90 -9.71
C GLY A 231 -4.94 -7.96 -10.66
N PHE A 232 -5.89 -7.54 -11.49
CA PHE A 232 -6.52 -8.40 -12.48
C PHE A 232 -6.21 -7.90 -13.88
N ARG A 233 -5.93 -8.83 -14.80
CA ARG A 233 -5.75 -8.55 -16.23
C ARG A 233 -6.71 -9.38 -17.08
N ASN A 234 -6.99 -8.93 -18.29
CA ASN A 234 -7.70 -9.75 -19.27
C ASN A 234 -6.77 -10.87 -19.79
N VAL A 235 -7.34 -12.04 -20.10
CA VAL A 235 -6.63 -13.23 -20.60
C VAL A 235 -7.44 -13.98 -21.65
#